data_AF-N9QKT7-F1
#
_entry.id   AF-N9QKT7-F1
#
_cell.length_a   1.000
_cell.length_b   1.000
_cell.length_c   1.000
_cell.angle_alpha   90.00
_cell.angle_beta   90.00
_cell.angle_gamma   90.00
#
_symmetry.space_group_name_H-M   'P 1'
#
loop_
_entity.id
_entity.type
_entity.pdbx_description
1 polymer ?
#
loop_
_entity_poly.entity_id
_entity_poly.type
_entity_poly.pdbx_seq_one_letter_code
_entity_poly.pdbx_strand_id
1 'polypeptide(L)'
;MKSPESPYFNPPALPATDHPLSMKGRFGRLSFIAWSAFLYFIFLFGSIALGLSIDIVNISTHSMDPNWLISLQGLASIVVLAMVLVYVYFALVVTVRRLHDMNRSGWWALLFLLPLVNIFVWLYIVFGSGDRGSNQYGPARMTLLWEKILAWLMIILTLLSLLGSIALFSYMSGEEQTPTPTEMMQKTTKYF
;
A
#
# COMPACT_ATOMS: atom_id res chain seq x y z
N MET A 1 6.73 52.49 13.79
CA MET A 1 7.34 51.78 12.64
C MET A 1 6.98 50.31 12.76
N LYS A 2 6.19 49.77 11.83
CA LYS A 2 5.84 48.35 11.79
C LYS A 2 7.07 47.61 11.25
N SER A 3 7.56 46.58 11.95
CA SER A 3 8.68 45.77 11.45
C SER A 3 8.29 45.10 10.13
N PRO A 4 9.23 44.91 9.19
CA PRO A 4 8.97 44.14 7.99
C PRO A 4 8.75 42.68 8.40
N GLU A 5 7.50 42.23 8.36
CA GLU A 5 7.14 40.83 8.59
C GLU A 5 7.83 39.98 7.52
N SER A 6 8.71 39.08 7.95
CA SER A 6 9.43 38.21 7.02
C SER A 6 8.43 37.25 6.34
N PRO A 7 8.45 37.10 5.01
CA PRO A 7 7.58 36.17 4.30
C PRO A 7 7.83 34.70 4.64
N TYR A 8 8.91 34.39 5.37
CA TYR A 8 9.27 33.03 5.79
C TYR A 8 8.65 32.61 7.13
N PHE A 9 8.17 33.56 7.94
CA PHE A 9 7.68 33.30 9.31
C PHE A 9 6.17 33.28 9.44
N ASN A 10 5.43 33.59 8.37
CA ASN A 10 4.01 33.31 8.31
C ASN A 10 3.84 31.91 7.70
N PRO A 11 3.59 30.85 8.51
CA PRO A 11 3.09 29.62 7.94
C PRO A 11 1.86 29.99 7.09
N PRO A 12 1.77 29.49 5.84
CA PRO A 12 0.58 29.70 5.02
C PRO A 12 -0.64 29.36 5.87
N ALA A 13 -1.64 30.25 5.90
CA ALA A 13 -2.87 30.01 6.64
C ALA A 13 -3.37 28.59 6.32
N LEU A 14 -3.50 27.75 7.35
CA LEU A 14 -3.99 26.38 7.18
C LEU A 14 -5.32 26.47 6.42
N PRO A 15 -5.42 25.91 5.19
CA PRO A 15 -6.68 25.93 4.47
C PRO A 15 -7.76 25.24 5.31
N ALA A 16 -8.97 25.80 5.26
CA ALA A 16 -10.18 25.37 5.95
C ALA A 16 -10.29 23.84 6.10
N THR A 17 -10.63 23.38 7.31
CA THR A 17 -11.00 22.00 7.72
C THR A 17 -11.04 20.99 6.58
N ASP A 18 -9.86 20.56 6.10
CA ASP A 18 -9.74 19.54 5.08
C ASP A 18 -9.88 18.18 5.75
N HIS A 19 -10.93 17.44 5.39
CA HIS A 19 -11.17 16.09 5.87
C HIS A 19 -10.45 15.09 4.96
N PRO A 20 -9.37 14.42 5.41
CA PRO A 20 -8.53 13.56 4.57
C PRO A 20 -9.30 12.41 3.89
N LEU A 21 -10.37 11.94 4.53
CA LEU A 21 -11.23 10.85 4.05
C LEU A 21 -12.42 11.33 3.20
N SER A 22 -12.52 12.63 2.93
CA SER A 22 -13.46 13.17 1.93
C SER A 22 -12.81 13.14 0.54
N MET A 23 -13.62 12.90 -0.50
CA MET A 23 -13.17 12.98 -1.89
C MET A 23 -12.81 14.41 -2.34
N LYS A 24 -13.22 15.43 -1.57
CA LYS A 24 -12.91 16.82 -1.86
C LYS A 24 -11.46 17.14 -1.49
N GLY A 25 -10.83 17.99 -2.29
CA GLY A 25 -9.46 18.43 -2.07
C GLY A 25 -8.42 17.59 -2.79
N ARG A 26 -7.15 17.81 -2.40
CA ARG A 26 -5.96 17.33 -3.11
C ARG A 26 -5.00 16.65 -2.16
N PHE A 27 -4.27 15.65 -2.64
CA PHE A 27 -3.14 15.05 -1.94
C PHE A 27 -1.87 15.15 -2.78
N GLY A 28 -0.83 15.72 -2.16
CA GLY A 28 0.52 15.60 -2.67
C GLY A 28 1.05 14.17 -2.53
N ARG A 29 2.21 13.90 -3.14
CA ARG A 29 2.83 12.56 -3.21
C ARG A 29 3.03 11.93 -1.83
N LEU A 30 3.57 12.68 -0.87
CA LEU A 30 3.86 12.17 0.47
C LEU A 30 2.57 11.87 1.25
N SER A 31 1.57 12.76 1.19
CA SER A 31 0.27 12.49 1.82
C SER A 31 -0.41 11.26 1.20
N PHE A 32 -0.32 11.10 -0.13
CA PHE A 32 -0.83 9.92 -0.82
C PHE A 32 -0.19 8.64 -0.27
N ILE A 33 1.14 8.56 -0.24
CA ILE A 33 1.87 7.38 0.28
C ILE A 33 1.51 7.12 1.76
N ALA A 34 1.46 8.16 2.58
CA ALA A 34 1.16 8.03 4.01
C ALA A 34 -0.26 7.49 4.25
N TRP A 35 -1.27 8.06 3.59
CA TRP A 35 -2.65 7.61 3.75
C TRP A 35 -2.89 6.24 3.14
N SER A 36 -2.27 5.92 2.00
CA SER A 36 -2.29 4.56 1.45
C SER A 36 -1.68 3.54 2.42
N ALA A 37 -0.56 3.88 3.07
CA ALA A 37 0.08 3.03 4.07
C ALA A 37 -0.77 2.88 5.33
N PHE A 38 -1.37 3.97 5.82
CA PHE A 38 -2.27 3.93 6.97
C PHE A 38 -3.47 3.00 6.74
N LEU A 39 -4.11 3.09 5.57
CA LEU A 39 -5.20 2.18 5.18
C LEU A 39 -4.72 0.73 5.07
N TYR A 40 -3.53 0.51 4.49
CA TYR A 40 -2.93 -0.81 4.40
C TYR A 40 -2.67 -1.43 5.78
N PHE A 41 -2.14 -0.65 6.73
CA PHE A 41 -1.90 -1.14 8.08
C PHE A 41 -3.19 -1.48 8.83
N ILE A 42 -4.23 -0.64 8.74
CA ILE A 42 -5.53 -0.96 9.34
C ILE A 42 -6.07 -2.26 8.77
N PHE A 43 -6.03 -2.43 7.46
CA PHE A 43 -6.48 -3.66 6.81
C PHE A 43 -5.65 -4.87 7.26
N LEU A 44 -4.32 -4.76 7.23
CA LEU A 44 -3.39 -5.81 7.64
C LEU A 44 -3.60 -6.25 9.09
N PHE A 45 -3.58 -5.32 10.04
CA PHE A 45 -3.75 -5.65 11.46
C PHE A 45 -5.17 -6.17 11.74
N GLY A 46 -6.18 -5.64 11.07
CA GLY A 46 -7.55 -6.17 11.16
C GLY A 46 -7.64 -7.61 10.67
N SER A 47 -7.01 -7.94 9.52
CA SER A 47 -7.01 -9.29 8.97
C SER A 47 -6.26 -10.28 9.84
N ILE A 48 -5.12 -9.87 10.41
CA ILE A 48 -4.36 -10.68 11.38
C ILE A 48 -5.21 -10.94 12.63
N ALA A 49 -5.82 -9.90 13.20
CA ALA A 49 -6.65 -10.03 14.39
C ALA A 49 -7.85 -10.97 14.15
N LEU A 50 -8.49 -10.86 12.98
CA LEU A 50 -9.58 -11.75 12.59
C LEU A 50 -9.10 -13.20 12.44
N GLY A 51 -7.97 -13.43 11.74
CA GLY A 51 -7.38 -14.76 11.58
C GLY A 51 -7.06 -15.42 12.93
N LEU A 52 -6.36 -14.68 13.81
CA LEU A 52 -6.05 -15.16 15.16
C LEU A 52 -7.31 -15.46 15.98
N SER A 53 -8.36 -14.65 15.84
CA SER A 53 -9.63 -14.89 16.54
C SER A 53 -10.29 -16.19 16.09
N ILE A 54 -10.26 -16.49 14.80
CA ILE A 54 -10.80 -17.75 14.24
C ILE A 54 -9.99 -18.94 14.77
N ASP A 55 -8.66 -18.83 14.76
CA ASP A 55 -7.78 -19.89 15.23
C ASP A 55 -8.01 -20.18 16.72
N ILE A 56 -8.15 -19.13 17.55
CA ILE A 56 -8.48 -19.25 18.97
C ILE A 56 -9.80 -19.99 19.17
N VAL A 57 -10.86 -19.60 18.44
CA VAL A 57 -12.18 -20.25 18.53
C VAL A 57 -12.11 -21.71 18.10
N ASN A 58 -11.39 -22.00 17.01
CA ASN A 58 -11.25 -23.36 16.48
C ASN A 58 -10.52 -24.26 17.49
N ILE A 59 -9.41 -23.79 18.06
CA ILE A 59 -8.65 -24.52 19.08
C ILE A 59 -9.48 -24.71 20.35
N SER A 60 -10.19 -23.68 20.81
CA SER A 60 -10.98 -23.72 22.06
C SER A 60 -12.21 -24.62 21.98
N THR A 61 -12.79 -24.80 20.79
CA THR A 61 -14.04 -25.58 20.62
C THR A 61 -13.76 -27.08 20.62
N HIS A 62 -12.54 -27.51 20.29
CA HIS A 62 -12.14 -28.92 20.20
C HIS A 62 -13.11 -29.81 19.39
N SER A 63 -13.80 -29.23 18.40
CA SER A 63 -14.75 -30.00 17.58
C SER A 63 -13.99 -30.88 16.59
N MET A 64 -14.40 -32.15 16.49
CA MET A 64 -13.89 -33.07 15.48
C MET A 64 -14.73 -33.08 14.20
N ASP A 65 -15.79 -32.26 14.15
CA ASP A 65 -16.66 -32.12 12.99
C ASP A 65 -16.02 -31.16 11.96
N PRO A 66 -15.67 -31.64 10.76
CA PRO A 66 -15.12 -30.78 9.70
C PRO A 66 -16.04 -29.63 9.30
N ASN A 67 -17.37 -29.79 9.47
CA ASN A 67 -18.34 -28.77 9.08
C ASN A 67 -18.27 -27.51 9.95
N TRP A 68 -17.78 -27.63 11.20
CA TRP A 68 -17.56 -26.49 12.09
C TRP A 68 -16.55 -25.50 11.51
N LEU A 69 -15.38 -26.02 11.11
CA LEU A 69 -14.30 -25.20 10.57
C LEU A 69 -14.74 -24.52 9.26
N ILE A 70 -15.42 -25.26 8.38
CA ILE A 70 -15.95 -24.73 7.12
C ILE A 70 -16.95 -23.59 7.39
N SER A 71 -17.85 -23.76 8.36
CA SER A 71 -18.85 -22.76 8.71
C SER A 71 -18.21 -21.48 9.28
N LEU A 72 -17.24 -21.62 10.17
CA LEU A 72 -16.48 -20.49 10.72
C LEU A 72 -15.70 -19.73 9.65
N GLN A 73 -15.02 -20.45 8.75
CA GLN A 73 -14.31 -19.84 7.62
C GLN A 73 -15.27 -19.15 6.66
N GLY A 74 -16.46 -19.72 6.43
CA GLY A 74 -17.53 -19.10 5.66
C GLY A 74 -17.97 -17.76 6.24
N LEU A 75 -18.24 -17.70 7.54
CA LEU A 75 -18.58 -16.45 8.23
C LEU A 75 -17.42 -15.43 8.17
N ALA A 76 -16.20 -15.88 8.42
CA ALA A 76 -15.01 -15.04 8.31
C ALA A 76 -14.83 -14.45 6.91
N SER A 77 -15.12 -15.23 5.86
CA SER A 77 -15.00 -14.76 4.47
C SER A 77 -15.94 -13.58 4.17
N ILE A 78 -17.13 -13.56 4.77
CA ILE A 78 -18.08 -12.44 4.65
C ILE A 78 -17.53 -11.19 5.34
N VAL A 79 -16.92 -11.35 6.52
CA VAL A 79 -16.26 -10.24 7.25
C VAL A 79 -15.08 -9.70 6.43
N VAL A 80 -14.24 -10.58 5.89
CA VAL A 80 -13.11 -10.20 5.03
C VAL A 80 -13.61 -9.46 3.80
N LEU A 81 -14.69 -9.92 3.15
CA LEU A 81 -15.29 -9.24 2.01
C LEU A 81 -15.71 -7.81 2.39
N ALA A 82 -16.39 -7.65 3.53
CA ALA A 82 -16.77 -6.32 4.02
C ALA A 82 -15.55 -5.42 4.28
N MET A 83 -14.50 -5.96 4.90
CA MET A 83 -13.25 -5.23 5.13
C MET A 83 -12.59 -4.80 3.81
N VAL A 84 -12.56 -5.68 2.81
CA VAL A 84 -12.01 -5.39 1.48
C VAL A 84 -12.80 -4.26 0.80
N LEU A 85 -14.14 -4.30 0.87
CA LEU A 85 -14.98 -3.24 0.28
C LEU A 85 -14.71 -1.88 0.94
N VAL A 86 -14.59 -1.84 2.26
CA VAL A 86 -14.25 -0.62 3.01
C VAL A 86 -12.85 -0.12 2.62
N TYR A 87 -11.87 -1.02 2.57
CA TYR A 87 -10.50 -0.68 2.15
C TYR A 87 -10.47 -0.11 0.73
N VAL A 88 -11.12 -0.77 -0.23
CA VAL A 88 -11.19 -0.33 -1.64
C VAL A 88 -11.85 1.03 -1.75
N TYR A 89 -12.95 1.27 -1.03
CA TYR A 89 -13.61 2.57 -1.02
C TYR A 89 -12.65 3.70 -0.60
N PHE A 90 -11.97 3.56 0.55
CA PHE A 90 -11.05 4.59 1.01
C PHE A 90 -9.78 4.70 0.16
N ALA A 91 -9.29 3.59 -0.39
CA ALA A 91 -8.18 3.60 -1.35
C ALA A 91 -8.54 4.39 -2.62
N LEU A 92 -9.79 4.26 -3.11
CA LEU A 92 -10.30 5.08 -4.21
C LEU A 92 -10.36 6.56 -3.84
N VAL A 93 -10.85 6.90 -2.64
CA VAL A 93 -10.86 8.30 -2.16
C VAL A 93 -9.47 8.91 -2.19
N VAL A 94 -8.47 8.23 -1.62
CA VAL A 94 -7.07 8.67 -1.57
C VAL A 94 -6.49 8.83 -2.99
N THR A 95 -6.82 7.89 -3.89
CA THR A 95 -6.39 7.91 -5.30
C THR A 95 -7.02 9.07 -6.08
N VAL A 96 -8.32 9.32 -5.90
CA VAL A 96 -9.04 10.43 -6.54
C VAL A 96 -8.46 11.77 -6.09
N ARG A 97 -8.18 11.96 -4.80
CA ARG A 97 -7.51 13.18 -4.31
C ARG A 97 -6.13 13.38 -4.91
N ARG A 98 -5.41 12.29 -5.19
CA ARG A 98 -4.10 12.35 -5.83
C ARG A 98 -4.21 12.66 -7.33
N LEU A 99 -5.23 12.16 -8.00
CA LEU A 99 -5.56 12.54 -9.39
C LEU A 99 -5.95 14.02 -9.49
N HIS A 100 -6.75 14.51 -8.55
CA HIS A 100 -7.11 15.93 -8.43
C HIS A 100 -5.88 16.83 -8.26
N ASP A 101 -4.84 16.35 -7.56
CA ASP A 101 -3.60 17.10 -7.43
C ASP A 101 -2.85 17.29 -8.76
N MET A 102 -3.07 16.41 -9.73
CA MET A 102 -2.53 16.47 -11.09
C MET A 102 -3.53 17.02 -12.11
N ASN A 103 -4.59 17.69 -11.65
CA ASN A 103 -5.69 18.21 -12.45
C ASN A 103 -6.42 17.18 -13.33
N ARG A 104 -6.44 15.91 -12.90
CA ARG A 104 -7.13 14.81 -13.60
C ARG A 104 -8.44 14.47 -12.91
N SER A 105 -9.43 14.03 -13.70
CA SER A 105 -10.71 13.58 -13.16
C SER A 105 -10.56 12.26 -12.40
N GLY A 106 -11.38 12.08 -11.36
CA GLY A 106 -11.41 10.83 -10.57
C GLY A 106 -11.73 9.57 -11.38
N TRP A 107 -12.32 9.71 -12.57
CA TRP A 107 -12.58 8.61 -13.51
C TRP A 107 -11.32 7.85 -13.93
N TRP A 108 -10.14 8.49 -13.89
CA TRP A 108 -8.86 7.82 -14.12
C TRP A 108 -8.59 6.70 -13.11
N ALA A 109 -9.22 6.71 -11.93
CA ALA A 109 -9.09 5.64 -10.96
C ALA A 109 -9.65 4.30 -11.49
N LEU A 110 -10.60 4.31 -12.43
CA LEU A 110 -11.12 3.07 -13.02
C LEU A 110 -10.07 2.30 -13.82
N LEU A 111 -9.01 2.97 -14.29
CA LEU A 111 -7.91 2.30 -15.01
C LEU A 111 -7.13 1.32 -14.11
N PHE A 112 -7.24 1.44 -12.79
CA PHE A 112 -6.68 0.44 -11.88
C PHE A 112 -7.36 -0.93 -11.95
N LEU A 113 -8.58 -1.00 -12.49
CA LEU A 113 -9.30 -2.26 -12.69
C LEU A 113 -8.79 -3.03 -13.92
N LEU A 114 -8.05 -2.38 -14.82
CA LEU A 114 -7.50 -3.00 -16.00
C LEU A 114 -6.13 -3.61 -15.68
N PRO A 115 -5.94 -4.94 -15.86
CA PRO A 115 -4.64 -5.58 -15.63
C PRO A 115 -3.60 -5.00 -16.58
N LEU A 116 -2.34 -4.96 -16.12
CA LEU A 116 -1.18 -4.36 -16.80
C LEU A 116 -1.23 -2.83 -16.91
N VAL A 117 -2.37 -2.25 -17.31
CA VAL A 117 -2.58 -0.79 -17.35
C VAL A 117 -2.45 -0.18 -15.97
N ASN A 118 -2.95 -0.88 -14.95
CA ASN A 118 -2.85 -0.48 -13.55
C ASN A 118 -1.41 -0.18 -13.09
N ILE A 119 -0.39 -0.90 -13.60
CA ILE A 119 1.02 -0.67 -13.25
C ILE A 119 1.48 0.69 -13.78
N PHE A 120 1.19 1.01 -15.05
CA PHE A 120 1.58 2.29 -15.65
C PHE A 120 0.88 3.47 -14.98
N VAL A 121 -0.41 3.32 -14.67
CA VAL A 121 -1.18 4.35 -13.95
C VAL A 121 -0.64 4.56 -12.53
N TRP A 122 -0.27 3.48 -11.85
CA TRP A 122 0.36 3.56 -10.54
C TRP A 122 1.69 4.32 -10.58
N LEU A 123 2.57 4.00 -11.53
CA LEU A 123 3.84 4.72 -11.73
C LEU A 123 3.60 6.21 -12.02
N TYR A 124 2.64 6.52 -12.90
CA TYR A 124 2.27 7.90 -13.20
C TYR A 124 1.81 8.66 -11.95
N ILE A 125 0.97 8.05 -11.11
CA ILE A 125 0.43 8.69 -9.90
C ILE A 125 1.52 8.90 -8.83
N VAL A 126 2.42 7.95 -8.65
CA VAL A 126 3.51 8.02 -7.66
C VAL A 126 4.56 9.04 -8.07
N PHE A 127 4.98 9.05 -9.33
CA PHE A 127 6.09 9.88 -9.81
C PHE A 127 5.64 11.22 -10.44
N GLY A 128 4.39 11.37 -10.86
CA GLY A 128 3.87 12.57 -11.51
C GLY A 128 3.87 13.80 -10.61
N SER A 129 4.19 14.99 -11.11
CA SER A 129 4.09 16.23 -10.31
C SER A 129 2.65 16.70 -10.22
N GLY A 130 2.24 17.14 -9.02
CA GLY A 130 0.99 17.90 -8.88
C GLY A 130 1.17 19.35 -9.30
N ASP A 131 0.06 20.06 -9.46
CA ASP A 131 0.06 21.49 -9.77
C ASP A 131 0.56 22.31 -8.58
N ARG A 132 1.49 23.23 -8.81
CA ARG A 132 2.07 24.07 -7.74
C ARG A 132 1.09 25.12 -7.19
N GLY A 133 0.13 25.56 -8.02
CA GLY A 133 -0.86 26.58 -7.66
C GLY A 133 -2.23 25.99 -7.29
N SER A 134 -3.24 26.85 -7.20
CA SER A 134 -4.65 26.40 -7.18
C SER A 134 -5.01 25.74 -8.51
N ASN A 135 -5.85 24.71 -8.46
CA ASN A 135 -6.45 24.11 -9.64
C ASN A 135 -7.96 23.97 -9.46
N GLN A 136 -8.66 23.33 -10.39
CA GLN A 136 -10.13 23.19 -10.36
C GLN A 136 -10.65 22.44 -9.12
N TYR A 137 -9.78 21.73 -8.39
CA TYR A 137 -10.11 20.97 -7.18
C TYR A 137 -9.68 21.69 -5.88
N GLY A 138 -9.21 22.94 -6.00
CA GLY A 138 -8.86 23.79 -4.86
C GLY A 138 -7.36 24.06 -4.70
N PRO A 139 -6.98 24.74 -3.61
CA PRO A 139 -5.58 25.04 -3.32
C PRO A 139 -4.79 23.77 -2.98
N ALA A 140 -3.48 23.82 -3.21
CA ALA A 140 -2.58 22.74 -2.84
C ALA A 140 -2.58 22.56 -1.30
N ARG A 141 -2.73 21.31 -0.86
CA ARG A 141 -2.73 20.96 0.57
C ARG A 141 -1.30 20.77 1.07
N MET A 142 -0.96 21.40 2.18
CA MET A 142 0.31 21.14 2.86
C MET A 142 0.31 19.73 3.47
N THR A 143 1.42 19.01 3.28
CA THR A 143 1.59 17.67 3.86
C THR A 143 1.95 17.78 5.35
N LEU A 144 1.23 17.07 6.21
CA LEU A 144 1.47 17.13 7.66
C LEU A 144 2.78 16.39 8.03
N LEU A 145 3.36 16.72 9.19
CA LEU A 145 4.62 16.11 9.63
C LEU A 145 4.53 14.60 9.78
N TRP A 146 3.47 14.09 10.42
CA TRP A 146 3.29 12.64 10.57
C TRP A 146 3.10 11.93 9.22
N GLU A 147 2.46 12.59 8.25
CA GLU A 147 2.32 12.07 6.89
C GLU A 147 3.69 11.98 6.22
N LYS A 148 4.53 13.00 6.36
CA LYS A 148 5.90 12.97 5.80
C LYS A 148 6.73 11.85 6.42
N ILE A 149 6.69 11.71 7.76
CA ILE A 149 7.44 10.68 8.49
C ILE A 149 6.99 9.29 8.02
N LEU A 150 5.67 9.06 8.01
CA LEU A 150 5.10 7.78 7.57
C LEU A 150 5.44 7.49 6.11
N ALA A 151 5.33 8.48 5.22
CA ALA A 151 5.65 8.31 3.81
C ALA A 151 7.12 7.90 3.58
N TRP A 152 8.06 8.59 4.24
CA TRP A 152 9.49 8.25 4.12
C TRP A 152 9.82 6.89 4.72
N LEU A 153 9.23 6.56 5.88
CA LEU A 153 9.33 5.24 6.48
C LEU A 153 8.88 4.15 5.48
N MET A 154 7.76 4.36 4.81
CA MET A 154 7.20 3.41 3.84
C MET A 154 8.03 3.27 2.58
N ILE A 155 8.60 4.37 2.09
CA ILE A 155 9.53 4.33 0.95
C ILE A 155 10.75 3.48 1.32
N ILE A 156 11.37 3.73 2.48
CA ILE A 156 12.54 2.96 2.94
C ILE A 156 12.18 1.48 3.12
N LEU A 157 11.05 1.20 3.78
CA LEU A 157 10.57 -0.17 4.02
C LEU A 157 10.33 -0.93 2.71
N THR A 158 9.75 -0.26 1.70
CA THR A 158 9.47 -0.86 0.38
C THR A 158 10.75 -1.16 -0.38
N LEU A 159 11.76 -0.28 -0.31
CA LEU A 159 13.06 -0.54 -0.90
C LEU A 159 13.78 -1.71 -0.20
N LEU A 160 13.71 -1.77 1.13
CA LEU A 160 14.30 -2.85 1.91
C LEU A 160 13.62 -4.20 1.59
N SER A 161 12.29 -4.23 1.53
CA SER A 161 11.55 -5.46 1.22
C SER A 161 11.79 -5.94 -0.22
N LEU A 162 11.94 -5.02 -1.18
CA LEU A 162 12.30 -5.33 -2.56
C LEU A 162 13.69 -5.97 -2.65
N LEU A 163 14.69 -5.39 -1.98
CA LEU A 163 16.04 -5.95 -1.92
C LEU A 163 16.07 -7.32 -1.24
N GLY A 164 15.35 -7.47 -0.12
CA GLY A 164 15.24 -8.75 0.59
C GLY A 164 14.57 -9.83 -0.26
N SER A 165 13.53 -9.48 -1.02
CA SER A 165 12.84 -10.41 -1.92
C SER A 165 13.76 -10.87 -3.08
N ILE A 166 14.53 -9.94 -3.66
CA ILE A 166 15.52 -10.27 -4.71
C ILE A 166 16.61 -11.20 -4.15
N ALA A 167 17.12 -10.91 -2.95
CA ALA A 167 18.12 -11.76 -2.29
C ALA A 167 17.58 -13.16 -1.98
N LEU A 168 16.36 -13.26 -1.45
CA LEU A 168 15.70 -14.55 -1.18
C LEU A 168 15.48 -15.34 -2.48
N PHE A 169 15.01 -14.69 -3.55
CA PHE A 169 14.85 -15.33 -4.85
C PHE A 169 16.18 -15.86 -5.38
N SER A 170 17.24 -15.04 -5.31
CA SER A 170 18.59 -15.45 -5.74
C SER A 170 19.13 -16.63 -4.93
N TYR A 171 18.84 -16.70 -3.63
CA TYR A 171 19.21 -17.82 -2.79
C TYR A 171 18.47 -19.09 -3.19
N MET A 172 17.15 -19.02 -3.36
CA MET A 172 16.33 -20.17 -3.76
C MET A 172 16.65 -20.65 -5.19
N SER A 173 17.01 -19.75 -6.10
CA SER A 173 17.44 -20.13 -7.46
C SER A 173 18.86 -20.67 -7.52
N GLY A 174 19.67 -20.46 -6.48
CA GLY A 174 21.07 -20.88 -6.40
C GLY A 174 21.27 -22.32 -5.92
N GLU A 175 20.23 -23.02 -5.48
CA GLU A 175 20.26 -24.48 -5.26
C GLU A 175 20.16 -25.24 -6.59
N GLU A 176 21.08 -24.99 -7.52
CA GLU A 176 21.43 -26.04 -8.48
C GLU A 176 22.12 -27.14 -7.66
N GLN A 177 21.54 -28.36 -7.66
CA GLN A 177 22.11 -29.54 -7.00
C GLN A 177 23.60 -29.61 -7.32
N THR A 178 24.45 -29.35 -6.32
CA THR A 178 25.87 -29.70 -6.44
C THR A 178 25.91 -31.20 -6.70
N PRO A 179 26.33 -31.64 -7.90
CA PRO A 179 26.32 -33.06 -8.21
C PRO A 179 27.17 -33.77 -7.17
N THR A 180 26.64 -34.85 -6.61
CA THR A 180 27.39 -35.62 -5.62
C THR A 180 28.75 -36.03 -6.20
N PRO A 181 29.83 -36.17 -5.42
CA PRO A 181 31.14 -36.54 -5.95
C PRO A 181 31.08 -37.80 -6.83
N THR A 182 30.18 -38.72 -6.52
CA THR A 182 29.84 -39.91 -7.31
C THR A 182 29.24 -39.61 -8.69
N GLU A 183 28.33 -38.65 -8.79
CA GLU A 183 27.73 -38.23 -10.07
C GLU A 183 28.72 -37.42 -10.93
N MET A 184 29.58 -36.62 -10.30
CA MET A 184 30.69 -35.94 -10.97
C MET A 184 31.62 -36.95 -11.63
N MET A 185 32.05 -37.98 -10.89
CA MET A 185 32.92 -39.04 -11.40
C MET A 185 32.31 -39.79 -12.58
N GLN A 186 31.02 -40.16 -12.48
CA GLN A 186 30.29 -40.82 -13.57
C GLN A 186 30.13 -39.95 -14.81
N LYS A 187 29.86 -38.64 -14.66
CA LYS A 187 29.79 -37.72 -15.80
C LYS A 187 31.14 -37.61 -16.49
N THR A 188 32.26 -37.48 -15.76
CA THR A 188 33.59 -37.44 -16.38
C THR A 188 33.94 -38.74 -17.10
N THR A 189 33.61 -39.91 -16.56
CA THR A 189 33.92 -41.20 -17.20
C THR A 189 33.04 -41.49 -18.43
N LYS A 190 31.96 -40.74 -18.66
CA LYS A 190 31.11 -40.92 -19.86
C LYS A 190 31.69 -40.26 -21.12
N TYR A 191 32.70 -39.41 -20.97
CA TYR A 191 33.38 -38.73 -22.08
C TYR A 191 34.77 -39.30 -22.39
N PHE A 192 35.20 -40.33 -21.66
CA PHE A 192 36.40 -41.13 -21.90
C PHE A 192 36.00 -42.56 -22.24
#